data_AF-A0A437UXM7-F1
#
_entry.id   AF-A0A437UXM7-F1
#
_cell.length_a   1.000
_cell.length_b   1.000
_cell.length_c   1.000
_cell.angle_alpha   90.00
_cell.angle_beta   90.00
_cell.angle_gamma   90.00
#
_symmetry.space_group_name_H-M   'P 1'
#
loop_
_entity.id
_entity.type
_entity.pdbx_description
1 polymer ?
#
loop_
_entity_poly.entity_id
_entity_poly.type
_entity_poly.pdbx_seq_one_letter_code
_entity_poly.pdbx_strand_id
1 'polypeptide(L)'
;MVRHDRVARLGLLGKELAAHRLLILAHRRPHLRLRFPLPVPCLSARHHRHRLLPDGGGARVRVHHAARRDPRRAESGSRCRELDAGDARDRHGAYRGIARARPDPCDEHLRAAFVRGGDLTMAGPLAQEHGYLGASIEDGRVISYPDEIPLEEALRGAVLYDLTGALYRFVSGDRSGSFVEALSASKRLAVGSCTFSAVLAGDGTLVSIPLIIRGGEQEYVLVDAAGRREVLRSWMDVIAGMEAGGIPVFSGVTVEEADPLLVPLLLCGARARELISDYSADQPLPSPGSVAAIAFDGVPCVLAHLDLLPCDSFLVFVPPTFSARLFRSFLSFGYTSPQGHASLSQAISKLPWADLLVREDRVRVDARTLASWGLLRPEADFIGARGLKDIR
;
A
#
# COMPACT_ATOMS: atom_id res chain seq x y z
N MET A 1 43.00 -30.38 -11.82
CA MET A 1 41.55 -30.27 -12.13
C MET A 1 40.79 -30.67 -10.87
N VAL A 2 39.84 -29.91 -10.31
CA VAL A 2 39.16 -28.70 -10.79
C VAL A 2 39.13 -27.66 -9.65
N ARG A 3 39.72 -26.47 -9.86
CA ARG A 3 39.52 -25.27 -9.04
C ARG A 3 39.04 -24.16 -9.98
N HIS A 4 37.73 -24.00 -10.18
CA HIS A 4 37.18 -22.81 -10.87
C HIS A 4 35.71 -22.44 -10.56
N ASP A 5 34.89 -23.33 -9.99
CA ASP A 5 33.42 -23.09 -9.87
C ASP A 5 32.94 -22.25 -8.67
N ARG A 6 33.80 -21.85 -7.72
CA ARG A 6 33.36 -21.04 -6.56
C ARG A 6 33.27 -19.53 -6.82
N VAL A 7 33.79 -19.03 -7.95
CA VAL A 7 33.77 -17.59 -8.26
C VAL A 7 32.49 -17.16 -8.97
N ALA A 8 31.84 -18.06 -9.73
CA ALA A 8 30.62 -17.74 -10.49
C ALA A 8 29.36 -17.52 -9.62
N ARG A 9 29.26 -18.16 -8.44
CA ARG A 9 28.07 -18.06 -7.57
C ARG A 9 28.03 -16.82 -6.67
N LEU A 10 29.15 -16.12 -6.47
CA LEU A 10 29.19 -14.86 -5.72
C LEU A 10 28.81 -13.64 -6.58
N GLY A 11 28.83 -13.77 -7.92
CA GLY A 11 28.45 -12.70 -8.85
C GLY A 11 26.96 -12.58 -9.19
N LEU A 12 26.10 -13.41 -8.58
CA LEU A 12 24.64 -13.46 -8.81
C LEU A 12 23.82 -12.90 -7.64
N LEU A 13 24.22 -13.20 -6.39
CA LEU A 13 23.59 -12.61 -5.19
C LEU A 13 23.72 -11.07 -5.12
N GLY A 14 24.74 -10.49 -5.76
CA GLY A 14 24.91 -9.04 -5.87
C GLY A 14 24.08 -8.37 -6.98
N LYS A 15 23.25 -9.10 -7.73
CA LYS A 15 22.49 -8.54 -8.87
C LYS A 15 20.99 -8.38 -8.63
N GLU A 16 20.41 -9.10 -7.67
CA GLU A 16 18.97 -9.01 -7.37
C GLU A 16 18.63 -7.82 -6.46
N LEU A 17 19.61 -7.28 -5.73
CA LEU A 17 19.46 -6.15 -4.81
C LEU A 17 19.76 -4.76 -5.41
N ALA A 18 19.87 -4.69 -6.74
CA ALA A 18 19.87 -3.43 -7.48
C ALA A 18 18.45 -3.00 -7.91
N ALA A 19 17.41 -3.76 -7.57
CA ALA A 19 16.06 -3.59 -8.10
C ALA A 19 15.41 -2.25 -7.75
N HIS A 20 15.56 -1.75 -6.51
CA HIS A 20 15.02 -0.45 -6.11
C HIS A 20 15.67 0.69 -6.90
N ARG A 21 17.02 0.69 -6.98
CA ARG A 21 17.78 1.60 -7.85
C ARG A 21 17.43 1.46 -9.34
N LEU A 22 17.22 0.25 -9.85
CA LEU A 22 16.85 0.02 -11.26
C LEU A 22 15.44 0.51 -11.58
N LEU A 23 14.48 0.33 -10.66
CA LEU A 23 13.12 0.86 -10.77
C LEU A 23 13.13 2.39 -10.74
N ILE A 24 13.83 2.99 -9.77
CA ILE A 24 14.01 4.44 -9.66
C ILE A 24 14.75 5.02 -10.88
N LEU A 25 15.81 4.37 -11.37
CA LEU A 25 16.55 4.82 -12.55
C LEU A 25 15.77 4.64 -13.86
N ALA A 26 14.96 3.58 -13.98
CA ALA A 26 14.06 3.39 -15.11
C ALA A 26 12.97 4.48 -15.13
N HIS A 27 12.42 4.82 -13.97
CA HIS A 27 11.45 5.91 -13.83
C HIS A 27 12.08 7.28 -14.11
N ARG A 28 13.27 7.56 -13.56
CA ARG A 28 14.02 8.82 -13.78
C ARG A 28 14.62 8.97 -15.19
N ARG A 29 14.57 7.95 -16.07
CA ARG A 29 15.09 8.01 -17.46
C ARG A 29 14.21 7.22 -18.45
N PRO A 30 13.06 7.76 -18.90
CA PRO A 30 12.11 7.05 -19.77
C PRO A 30 12.64 6.68 -21.18
N HIS A 31 13.82 7.17 -21.58
CA HIS A 31 14.46 6.83 -22.85
C HIS A 31 15.44 5.65 -22.77
N LEU A 32 15.77 5.13 -21.57
CA LEU A 32 16.59 3.93 -21.44
C LEU A 32 15.73 2.68 -21.68
N ARG A 33 15.79 2.13 -22.91
CA ARG A 33 15.18 0.81 -23.21
C ARG A 33 15.94 -0.31 -22.50
N LEU A 34 15.57 -0.61 -21.25
CA LEU A 34 15.98 -1.84 -20.57
C LEU A 34 15.41 -3.04 -21.34
N ARG A 35 16.28 -3.77 -22.03
CA ARG A 35 15.93 -5.02 -22.73
C ARG A 35 15.83 -6.16 -21.71
N PHE A 36 14.64 -6.36 -21.17
CA PHE A 36 14.30 -7.64 -20.54
C PHE A 36 14.18 -8.73 -21.61
N PRO A 37 14.63 -9.97 -21.36
CA PRO A 37 14.35 -11.08 -22.25
C PRO A 37 12.85 -11.38 -22.20
N LEU A 38 12.15 -11.13 -23.32
CA LEU A 38 10.73 -11.44 -23.46
C LEU A 38 10.53 -12.96 -23.48
N PRO A 39 9.66 -13.55 -22.63
CA PRO A 39 9.20 -14.91 -22.82
C PRO A 39 8.31 -15.01 -24.07
N VAL A 40 8.39 -16.16 -24.74
CA VAL A 40 7.65 -16.46 -25.99
C VAL A 40 6.14 -16.56 -25.68
N PRO A 41 5.23 -16.00 -26.51
CA PRO A 41 3.80 -15.98 -26.19
C PRO A 41 3.16 -17.38 -26.30
N CYS A 42 2.78 -17.96 -25.15
CA CYS A 42 1.96 -19.15 -25.07
C CYS A 42 0.48 -18.79 -24.91
N LEU A 43 -0.23 -18.62 -26.03
CA LEU A 43 -1.69 -18.50 -26.07
C LEU A 43 -2.38 -19.85 -25.78
N SER A 44 -2.91 -20.06 -24.56
CA SER A 44 -4.20 -20.75 -24.38
C SER A 44 -4.75 -20.64 -22.95
N ALA A 45 -5.63 -19.65 -22.71
CA ALA A 45 -6.55 -19.73 -21.59
C ALA A 45 -7.63 -20.78 -21.93
N ARG A 46 -7.63 -21.94 -21.26
CA ARG A 46 -8.62 -23.00 -21.52
C ARG A 46 -9.97 -22.60 -20.94
N HIS A 47 -11.01 -22.55 -21.77
CA HIS A 47 -12.39 -22.44 -21.30
C HIS A 47 -12.77 -23.63 -20.39
N HIS A 48 -13.31 -23.34 -19.22
CA HIS A 48 -14.07 -24.32 -18.43
C HIS A 48 -15.33 -24.75 -19.22
N ARG A 49 -15.31 -25.97 -19.76
CA ARG A 49 -16.54 -26.64 -20.21
C ARG A 49 -17.07 -27.51 -19.08
N HIS A 50 -18.34 -27.31 -18.73
CA HIS A 50 -19.09 -28.26 -17.92
C HIS A 50 -19.01 -29.67 -18.50
N ARG A 51 -18.71 -30.66 -17.66
CA ARG A 51 -18.90 -32.08 -17.97
C ARG A 51 -20.05 -32.62 -17.15
N LEU A 52 -21.13 -32.95 -17.83
CA LEU A 52 -22.20 -33.79 -17.29
C LEU A 52 -21.62 -35.18 -16.99
N LEU A 53 -22.03 -35.77 -15.87
CA LEU A 53 -21.93 -37.21 -15.60
C LEU A 53 -23.35 -37.79 -15.47
N PRO A 54 -23.60 -39.01 -15.96
CA PRO A 54 -24.94 -39.60 -16.03
C PRO A 54 -25.37 -40.29 -14.72
N ASP A 55 -26.66 -40.62 -14.67
CA ASP A 55 -27.38 -41.22 -13.55
C ASP A 55 -26.82 -42.54 -12.99
N GLY A 56 -27.11 -42.80 -11.71
CA GLY A 56 -27.00 -44.15 -11.15
C GLY A 56 -27.33 -44.28 -9.66
N GLY A 57 -28.48 -44.88 -9.34
CA GLY A 57 -28.75 -45.53 -8.04
C GLY A 57 -29.38 -44.64 -6.95
N GLY A 58 -30.69 -44.81 -6.73
CA GLY A 58 -31.43 -44.07 -5.68
C GLY A 58 -31.60 -44.84 -4.38
N ALA A 59 -31.91 -44.10 -3.30
CA ALA A 59 -32.54 -44.62 -2.10
C ALA A 59 -33.60 -43.63 -1.60
N ARG A 60 -34.86 -44.09 -1.48
CA ARG A 60 -35.97 -43.31 -0.92
C ARG A 60 -35.98 -43.46 0.61
N VAL A 61 -36.06 -42.36 1.36
CA VAL A 61 -36.62 -42.36 2.73
C VAL A 61 -37.66 -41.23 2.82
N ARG A 62 -38.75 -41.49 3.55
CA ARG A 62 -39.96 -40.66 3.56
C ARG A 62 -39.90 -39.47 4.51
N VAL A 63 -40.67 -38.46 4.13
CA VAL A 63 -41.09 -37.29 4.92
C VAL A 63 -41.82 -37.72 6.21
N HIS A 64 -41.61 -36.96 7.29
CA HIS A 64 -42.63 -36.78 8.32
C HIS A 64 -43.00 -35.29 8.45
N HIS A 65 -44.30 -34.99 8.30
CA HIS A 65 -44.86 -33.67 8.53
C HIS A 65 -45.03 -33.39 10.03
N ALA A 66 -44.85 -32.12 10.42
CA ALA A 66 -45.65 -31.49 11.45
C ALA A 66 -45.91 -30.03 11.05
N ALA A 67 -47.19 -29.62 11.02
CA ALA A 67 -47.61 -28.27 10.66
C ALA A 67 -48.49 -27.66 11.77
N ARG A 68 -48.39 -26.34 11.96
CA ARG A 68 -49.36 -25.41 12.58
C ARG A 68 -48.81 -23.99 12.36
N ARG A 69 -49.37 -23.18 11.45
CA ARG A 69 -50.63 -22.40 11.49
C ARG A 69 -50.45 -20.97 12.06
N ASP A 70 -50.40 -20.04 11.10
CA ASP A 70 -50.89 -18.63 11.07
C ASP A 70 -52.32 -18.48 11.73
N PRO A 71 -52.93 -17.29 11.98
CA PRO A 71 -52.69 -15.98 11.32
C PRO A 71 -52.94 -14.64 12.09
N ARG A 72 -52.64 -13.50 11.43
CA ARG A 72 -53.41 -12.21 11.32
C ARG A 72 -52.50 -11.13 10.66
N ARG A 73 -52.66 -10.66 9.40
CA ARG A 73 -53.71 -9.87 8.68
C ARG A 73 -53.94 -8.40 9.10
N ALA A 74 -53.54 -7.46 8.22
CA ALA A 74 -54.28 -6.27 7.69
C ALA A 74 -53.24 -5.31 7.05
N GLU A 75 -53.20 -4.92 5.77
CA GLU A 75 -54.17 -4.40 4.77
C GLU A 75 -54.12 -2.86 4.59
N SER A 76 -54.35 -2.40 3.34
CA SER A 76 -54.38 -1.01 2.81
C SER A 76 -53.03 -0.28 2.59
N GLY A 77 -52.81 0.50 1.51
CA GLY A 77 -53.57 0.65 0.26
C GLY A 77 -53.32 1.97 -0.50
N SER A 78 -53.29 1.92 -1.85
CA SER A 78 -53.33 3.07 -2.80
C SER A 78 -52.05 3.96 -2.88
N ARG A 79 -51.74 4.73 -3.95
CA ARG A 79 -52.43 4.99 -5.24
C ARG A 79 -51.44 5.51 -6.32
N CYS A 80 -51.90 5.56 -7.58
CA CYS A 80 -51.15 5.91 -8.80
C CYS A 80 -50.60 7.34 -8.90
N ARG A 81 -49.62 7.55 -9.81
CA ARG A 81 -49.74 8.51 -10.93
C ARG A 81 -48.69 8.30 -12.03
N GLU A 82 -49.16 8.23 -13.28
CA GLU A 82 -48.38 8.41 -14.51
C GLU A 82 -48.15 9.90 -14.78
N LEU A 83 -47.14 10.23 -15.60
CA LEU A 83 -47.12 11.45 -16.42
C LEU A 83 -46.57 11.13 -17.81
N ASP A 84 -47.23 11.71 -18.82
CA ASP A 84 -47.13 11.38 -20.24
C ASP A 84 -46.11 12.21 -21.04
N ALA A 85 -45.93 11.84 -22.31
CA ALA A 85 -45.00 12.44 -23.26
C ALA A 85 -45.60 13.56 -24.16
N GLY A 86 -44.71 14.28 -24.85
CA GLY A 86 -44.95 15.14 -26.04
C GLY A 86 -43.61 15.69 -26.53
N ASP A 87 -43.07 15.46 -27.73
CA ASP A 87 -43.58 15.60 -29.12
C ASP A 87 -43.61 17.08 -29.61
N ALA A 88 -43.21 17.49 -30.83
CA ALA A 88 -42.03 17.20 -31.69
C ALA A 88 -41.94 18.27 -32.84
N ARG A 89 -40.85 18.26 -33.64
CA ARG A 89 -40.69 18.92 -34.99
C ARG A 89 -40.56 20.46 -35.00
N ASP A 90 -40.02 21.18 -36.01
CA ASP A 90 -39.40 20.90 -37.34
C ASP A 90 -38.41 22.08 -37.68
N ARG A 91 -37.17 21.89 -38.19
CA ARG A 91 -36.65 21.85 -39.61
C ARG A 91 -36.29 23.18 -40.33
N HIS A 92 -35.19 23.10 -41.13
CA HIS A 92 -34.59 24.10 -42.07
C HIS A 92 -33.87 25.31 -41.40
N GLY A 93 -32.80 25.99 -41.89
CA GLY A 93 -31.88 25.83 -43.04
C GLY A 93 -31.30 27.20 -43.48
N ALA A 94 -30.06 27.41 -43.98
CA ALA A 94 -28.86 26.56 -44.11
C ALA A 94 -27.57 27.37 -44.49
N TYR A 95 -26.38 26.81 -44.21
CA TYR A 95 -25.03 27.07 -44.83
C TYR A 95 -24.17 28.35 -44.56
N ARG A 96 -22.86 28.06 -44.36
CA ARG A 96 -21.61 28.87 -44.46
C ARG A 96 -21.15 29.76 -43.28
N GLY A 97 -19.98 29.39 -42.71
CA GLY A 97 -19.14 30.25 -41.86
C GLY A 97 -18.04 29.47 -41.13
N ILE A 98 -16.76 29.76 -41.38
CA ILE A 98 -15.62 29.06 -40.77
C ILE A 98 -15.20 29.75 -39.46
N ALA A 99 -15.22 29.09 -38.30
CA ALA A 99 -14.30 29.34 -37.17
C ALA A 99 -14.54 28.42 -35.95
N ARG A 100 -13.44 27.83 -35.45
CA ARG A 100 -13.18 27.35 -34.06
C ARG A 100 -14.18 26.37 -33.41
N ALA A 101 -13.70 25.15 -33.13
CA ALA A 101 -14.42 24.18 -32.31
C ALA A 101 -14.69 24.72 -30.90
N ARG A 102 -15.91 24.53 -30.41
CA ARG A 102 -16.29 24.69 -29.00
C ARG A 102 -16.08 23.37 -28.25
N PRO A 103 -15.77 23.38 -26.94
CA PRO A 103 -15.78 22.15 -26.14
C PRO A 103 -17.20 21.59 -25.98
N ASP A 104 -17.27 20.28 -25.67
CA ASP A 104 -18.51 19.51 -25.53
C ASP A 104 -19.32 19.95 -24.30
N PRO A 105 -20.66 20.15 -24.39
CA PRO A 105 -21.48 20.59 -23.26
C PRO A 105 -21.66 19.55 -22.14
N CYS A 106 -21.14 18.33 -22.31
CA CYS A 106 -21.06 17.33 -21.25
C CYS A 106 -19.93 17.59 -20.24
N ASP A 107 -18.92 18.39 -20.60
CA ASP A 107 -17.73 18.63 -19.76
C ASP A 107 -17.96 19.75 -18.71
N GLU A 108 -18.92 20.64 -18.96
CA GLU A 108 -19.19 21.81 -18.12
C GLU A 108 -20.07 21.49 -16.89
N HIS A 109 -20.99 20.51 -17.00
CA HIS A 109 -21.79 20.05 -15.87
C HIS A 109 -20.99 19.24 -14.85
N LEU A 110 -19.97 18.48 -15.30
CA LEU A 110 -19.04 17.78 -14.39
C LEU A 110 -18.13 18.75 -13.63
N ARG A 111 -17.78 19.90 -14.23
CA ARG A 111 -17.08 20.99 -13.54
C ARG A 111 -17.98 21.77 -12.57
N ALA A 112 -19.27 21.93 -12.88
CA ALA A 112 -20.21 22.65 -12.03
C ALA A 112 -20.52 21.92 -10.71
N ALA A 113 -20.45 20.59 -10.68
CA ALA A 113 -20.56 19.80 -9.44
C ALA A 113 -19.31 19.93 -8.53
N PHE A 114 -18.19 20.45 -9.06
CA PHE A 114 -16.89 20.50 -8.39
C PHE A 114 -16.67 21.76 -7.53
N VAL A 115 -17.66 22.66 -7.45
CA VAL A 115 -17.51 23.98 -6.79
C VAL A 115 -18.60 24.21 -5.74
N ARG A 116 -18.51 23.46 -4.62
CA ARG A 116 -19.07 23.79 -3.28
C ARG A 116 -18.65 22.76 -2.22
N GLY A 117 -17.36 22.74 -1.91
CA GLY A 117 -16.71 21.91 -0.89
C GLY A 117 -15.21 22.23 -0.93
N GLY A 118 -14.52 22.14 0.21
CA GLY A 118 -13.10 22.53 0.30
C GLY A 118 -12.20 21.73 -0.66
N ASP A 119 -11.12 22.35 -1.11
CA ASP A 119 -10.16 21.81 -2.08
C ASP A 119 -9.42 20.59 -1.49
N LEU A 120 -9.98 19.40 -1.71
CA LEU A 120 -9.50 18.10 -1.20
C LEU A 120 -9.49 17.06 -2.31
N THR A 121 -8.76 17.34 -3.39
CA THR A 121 -8.52 16.33 -4.44
C THR A 121 -7.30 15.49 -4.08
N MET A 122 -7.42 14.16 -4.15
CA MET A 122 -6.24 13.30 -4.17
C MET A 122 -5.51 13.53 -5.49
N ALA A 123 -4.32 14.11 -5.43
CA ALA A 123 -3.38 14.10 -6.54
C ALA A 123 -2.51 12.83 -6.43
N GLY A 124 -2.71 11.86 -7.32
CA GLY A 124 -1.90 10.64 -7.31
C GLY A 124 -2.23 9.67 -8.44
N PRO A 125 -1.36 8.67 -8.71
CA PRO A 125 -1.54 7.73 -9.82
C PRO A 125 -2.81 6.86 -9.75
N LEU A 126 -3.46 6.78 -8.59
CA LEU A 126 -4.69 6.02 -8.34
C LEU A 126 -5.94 6.90 -8.14
N ALA A 127 -5.82 8.23 -8.20
CA ALA A 127 -6.93 9.15 -7.93
C ALA A 127 -8.20 8.85 -8.75
N GLN A 128 -8.04 8.47 -10.02
CA GLN A 128 -9.15 8.08 -10.89
C GLN A 128 -9.83 6.77 -10.44
N GLU A 129 -9.06 5.79 -9.95
CA GLU A 129 -9.61 4.51 -9.46
C GLU A 129 -10.45 4.71 -8.20
N HIS A 130 -9.93 5.51 -7.26
CA HIS A 130 -10.64 5.86 -6.04
C HIS A 130 -11.91 6.66 -6.33
N GLY A 131 -11.87 7.56 -7.32
CA GLY A 131 -13.05 8.25 -7.82
C GLY A 131 -14.11 7.30 -8.41
N TYR A 132 -13.71 6.27 -9.15
CA TYR A 132 -14.64 5.25 -9.66
C TYR A 132 -15.23 4.36 -8.56
N LEU A 133 -14.50 4.14 -7.46
CA LEU A 133 -14.97 3.43 -6.27
C LEU A 133 -15.75 4.32 -5.28
N GLY A 134 -15.97 5.59 -5.60
CA GLY A 134 -16.72 6.53 -4.75
C GLY A 134 -16.03 6.87 -3.43
N ALA A 135 -14.70 6.79 -3.37
CA ALA A 135 -13.91 6.98 -2.17
C ALA A 135 -14.12 8.36 -1.50
N SER A 136 -14.23 8.37 -0.17
CA SER A 136 -14.05 9.58 0.64
C SER A 136 -12.56 9.89 0.78
N ILE A 137 -12.18 11.15 0.60
CA ILE A 137 -10.78 11.60 0.54
C ILE A 137 -10.57 12.80 1.46
N GLU A 138 -9.58 12.72 2.34
CA GLU A 138 -9.16 13.80 3.25
C GLU A 138 -7.63 13.87 3.28
N ASP A 139 -7.06 15.07 3.24
CA ASP A 139 -5.60 15.32 3.19
C ASP A 139 -4.84 14.46 2.15
N GLY A 140 -5.45 14.23 0.99
CA GLY A 140 -4.88 13.40 -0.09
C GLY A 140 -4.84 11.89 0.18
N ARG A 141 -5.50 11.39 1.24
CA ARG A 141 -5.62 9.98 1.60
C ARG A 141 -7.04 9.47 1.33
N VAL A 142 -7.20 8.22 0.90
CA VAL A 142 -8.53 7.56 0.94
C VAL A 142 -8.86 7.29 2.40
N ILE A 143 -9.97 7.83 2.90
CA ILE A 143 -10.42 7.59 4.27
C ILE A 143 -11.31 6.35 4.35
N SER A 144 -12.24 6.21 3.40
CA SER A 144 -13.14 5.06 3.28
C SER A 144 -13.74 4.94 1.87
N TYR A 145 -14.33 3.78 1.55
CA TYR A 145 -15.23 3.59 0.39
C TYR A 145 -16.68 3.34 0.86
N PRO A 146 -17.71 3.58 0.01
CA PRO A 146 -19.12 3.45 0.41
C PRO A 146 -19.54 2.04 0.82
N ASP A 147 -18.98 1.02 0.16
CA ASP A 147 -19.27 -0.40 0.35
C ASP A 147 -18.20 -1.11 1.22
N GLU A 148 -17.52 -0.39 2.12
CA GLU A 148 -16.58 -1.00 3.07
C GLU A 148 -17.28 -1.94 4.05
N ILE A 149 -16.95 -3.23 3.95
CA ILE A 149 -17.29 -4.21 4.98
C ILE A 149 -16.38 -4.06 6.22
N PRO A 150 -16.82 -4.49 7.42
CA PRO A 150 -16.02 -4.41 8.64
C PRO A 150 -14.66 -5.10 8.51
N LEU A 151 -13.63 -4.51 9.14
CA LEU A 151 -12.24 -4.98 9.04
C LEU A 151 -12.07 -6.48 9.40
N GLU A 152 -12.75 -6.95 10.45
CA GLU A 152 -12.72 -8.35 10.90
C GLU A 152 -13.32 -9.32 9.87
N GLU A 153 -14.21 -8.84 9.00
CA GLU A 153 -14.77 -9.62 7.89
C GLU A 153 -13.86 -9.55 6.67
N ALA A 154 -13.37 -8.35 6.32
CA ALA A 154 -12.46 -8.12 5.21
C ALA A 154 -11.15 -8.94 5.34
N LEU A 155 -10.58 -9.02 6.55
CA LEU A 155 -9.37 -9.81 6.84
C LEU A 155 -9.53 -11.33 6.70
N ARG A 156 -10.76 -11.85 6.53
CA ARG A 156 -10.99 -13.27 6.15
C ARG A 156 -10.63 -13.53 4.69
N GLY A 157 -10.65 -12.49 3.85
CA GLY A 157 -10.16 -12.50 2.48
C GLY A 157 -8.78 -11.85 2.39
N ALA A 158 -8.66 -10.89 1.49
CA ALA A 158 -7.54 -9.96 1.40
C ALA A 158 -8.07 -8.53 1.45
N VAL A 159 -7.30 -7.63 2.04
CA VAL A 159 -7.56 -6.20 2.13
C VAL A 159 -6.50 -5.46 1.35
N LEU A 160 -6.90 -4.50 0.53
CA LEU A 160 -6.01 -3.61 -0.23
C LEU A 160 -6.17 -2.16 0.25
N TYR A 161 -5.09 -1.60 0.81
CA TYR A 161 -4.97 -0.18 1.13
C TYR A 161 -4.03 0.52 0.14
N ASP A 162 -4.41 1.72 -0.32
CA ASP A 162 -3.47 2.67 -0.91
C ASP A 162 -2.85 3.52 0.22
N LEU A 163 -1.53 3.48 0.36
CA LEU A 163 -0.80 4.24 1.37
C LEU A 163 -0.34 5.62 0.89
N THR A 164 -0.80 6.10 -0.28
CA THR A 164 -0.65 7.50 -0.71
C THR A 164 -1.12 8.44 0.42
N GLY A 165 -0.29 9.45 0.74
CA GLY A 165 -0.51 10.38 1.86
C GLY A 165 -0.08 9.87 3.25
N ALA A 166 0.44 8.63 3.37
CA ALA A 166 1.34 8.26 4.46
C ALA A 166 2.68 9.03 4.31
N LEU A 167 3.49 9.09 5.37
CA LEU A 167 4.89 9.50 5.20
C LEU A 167 5.60 8.43 4.39
N TYR A 168 6.20 8.81 3.26
CA TYR A 168 7.04 7.93 2.47
C TYR A 168 8.34 8.66 2.12
N ARG A 169 9.43 8.25 2.78
CA ARG A 169 10.77 8.86 2.66
C ARG A 169 11.75 7.88 2.03
N PHE A 170 12.52 8.35 1.05
CA PHE A 170 13.69 7.64 0.53
C PHE A 170 14.96 8.29 1.08
N VAL A 171 15.85 7.47 1.64
CA VAL A 171 17.14 7.88 2.18
C VAL A 171 18.24 7.18 1.39
N SER A 172 19.16 7.94 0.81
CA SER A 172 20.21 7.40 -0.04
C SER A 172 21.58 8.05 0.14
N GLY A 173 22.63 7.37 -0.34
CA GLY A 173 24.01 7.86 -0.36
C GLY A 173 24.94 7.15 0.64
N ASP A 174 26.24 7.46 0.57
CA ASP A 174 27.31 6.69 1.25
C ASP A 174 27.14 6.56 2.77
N ARG A 175 26.51 7.55 3.42
CA ARG A 175 26.26 7.58 4.87
C ARG A 175 24.82 7.25 5.27
N SER A 176 23.97 6.83 4.33
CA SER A 176 22.56 6.49 4.59
C SER A 176 22.40 5.45 5.71
N GLY A 177 23.29 4.45 5.75
CA GLY A 177 23.34 3.47 6.84
C GLY A 177 23.56 4.11 8.20
N SER A 178 24.58 4.97 8.35
CA SER A 178 24.86 5.67 9.61
C SER A 178 23.74 6.63 10.02
N PHE A 179 23.07 7.28 9.05
CA PHE A 179 21.90 8.12 9.31
C PHE A 179 20.73 7.31 9.85
N VAL A 180 20.36 6.22 9.16
CA VAL A 180 19.23 5.38 9.58
C VAL A 180 19.55 4.66 10.89
N GLU A 181 20.77 4.17 11.10
CA GLU A 181 21.18 3.57 12.39
C GLU A 181 21.17 4.59 13.53
N ALA A 182 21.49 5.86 13.30
CA ALA A 182 21.38 6.91 14.33
C ALA A 182 19.90 7.27 14.64
N LEU A 183 19.03 7.29 13.63
CA LEU A 183 17.61 7.63 13.75
C LEU A 183 16.77 6.49 14.38
N SER A 184 17.10 5.25 14.02
CA SER A 184 16.36 4.03 14.38
C SER A 184 16.86 3.42 15.69
N ALA A 185 15.94 3.05 16.58
CA ALA A 185 16.24 2.28 17.77
C ALA A 185 16.24 0.75 17.55
N SER A 186 15.76 0.24 16.41
CA SER A 186 15.65 -1.21 16.13
C SER A 186 16.99 -1.87 15.80
N LYS A 187 16.95 -3.19 15.56
CA LYS A 187 18.08 -3.97 14.99
C LYS A 187 18.59 -3.32 13.70
N ARG A 188 19.90 -3.38 13.46
CA ARG A 188 20.52 -2.93 12.20
C ARG A 188 20.06 -3.85 11.06
N LEU A 189 19.59 -3.26 9.96
CA LEU A 189 19.03 -4.02 8.83
C LEU A 189 20.10 -4.52 7.88
N ALA A 190 20.01 -5.80 7.49
CA ALA A 190 20.70 -6.34 6.33
C ALA A 190 20.05 -5.80 5.03
N VAL A 191 20.79 -5.78 3.93
CA VAL A 191 20.22 -5.46 2.62
C VAL A 191 19.17 -6.52 2.25
N GLY A 192 17.99 -6.10 1.79
CA GLY A 192 16.85 -6.99 1.55
C GLY A 192 16.02 -7.32 2.80
N SER A 193 16.08 -6.48 3.85
CA SER A 193 15.28 -6.68 5.08
C SER A 193 14.51 -5.44 5.49
N CYS A 194 13.47 -5.64 6.30
CA CYS A 194 12.62 -4.59 6.85
C CYS A 194 12.22 -4.86 8.29
N THR A 195 11.95 -3.81 9.06
CA THR A 195 11.52 -3.90 10.46
C THR A 195 10.76 -2.64 10.85
N PHE A 196 9.81 -2.76 11.79
CA PHE A 196 9.33 -1.58 12.51
C PHE A 196 10.38 -1.12 13.51
N SER A 197 10.52 0.18 13.70
CA SER A 197 11.51 0.76 14.61
C SER A 197 10.92 1.91 15.38
N ALA A 198 11.13 1.95 16.71
CA ALA A 198 10.97 3.21 17.41
C ALA A 198 11.98 4.24 16.87
N VAL A 199 11.53 5.48 16.70
CA VAL A 199 12.37 6.66 16.44
C VAL A 199 12.17 7.60 17.62
N LEU A 200 13.27 8.08 18.19
CA LEU A 200 13.24 8.87 19.43
C LEU A 200 13.84 10.25 19.22
N ALA A 201 13.36 11.22 19.99
CA ALA A 201 14.02 12.51 20.16
C ALA A 201 15.23 12.37 21.10
N GLY A 202 16.12 13.37 21.13
CA GLY A 202 17.36 13.31 21.92
C GLY A 202 17.18 13.09 23.43
N ASP A 203 16.00 13.40 23.96
CA ASP A 203 15.59 13.20 25.36
C ASP A 203 14.92 11.83 25.64
N GLY A 204 14.87 10.94 24.64
CA GLY A 204 14.24 9.63 24.74
C GLY A 204 12.71 9.62 24.56
N THR A 205 12.07 10.75 24.26
CA THR A 205 10.63 10.75 23.92
C THR A 205 10.38 10.15 22.53
N LEU A 206 9.25 9.45 22.38
CA LEU A 206 8.89 8.77 21.14
C LEU A 206 8.44 9.77 20.08
N VAL A 207 9.11 9.75 18.93
CA VAL A 207 8.71 10.51 17.73
C VAL A 207 7.62 9.72 17.00
N SER A 208 7.95 8.52 16.50
CA SER A 208 6.98 7.58 15.90
C SER A 208 7.58 6.16 15.82
N ILE A 209 6.85 5.22 15.21
CA ILE A 209 7.28 3.84 14.95
C ILE A 209 7.08 3.49 13.47
N PRO A 210 7.91 4.03 12.55
CA PRO A 210 7.85 3.72 11.12
C PRO A 210 8.26 2.28 10.81
N LEU A 211 7.81 1.80 9.64
CA LEU A 211 8.44 0.69 8.94
C LEU A 211 9.70 1.21 8.23
N ILE A 212 10.85 0.58 8.51
CA ILE A 212 12.12 0.83 7.82
C ILE A 212 12.42 -0.36 6.92
N ILE A 213 12.75 -0.10 5.66
CA ILE A 213 13.15 -1.06 4.64
C ILE A 213 14.56 -0.71 4.16
N ARG A 214 15.46 -1.69 4.07
CA ARG A 214 16.78 -1.53 3.43
C ARG A 214 16.77 -2.22 2.07
N GLY A 215 16.47 -1.45 1.02
CA GLY A 215 16.34 -1.94 -0.36
C GLY A 215 17.68 -2.21 -1.06
N GLY A 216 18.75 -1.55 -0.61
CA GLY A 216 20.10 -1.65 -1.20
C GLY A 216 21.20 -1.35 -0.19
N GLU A 217 22.47 -1.41 -0.63
CA GLU A 217 23.63 -1.13 0.25
C GLU A 217 23.56 0.27 0.87
N GLN A 218 23.13 1.25 0.07
CA GLN A 218 23.06 2.68 0.37
C GLN A 218 21.64 3.24 0.22
N GLU A 219 20.61 2.39 0.35
CA GLU A 219 19.22 2.74 -0.01
C GLU A 219 18.26 2.22 1.05
N TYR A 220 17.55 3.16 1.68
CA TYR A 220 16.53 2.88 2.68
C TYR A 220 15.22 3.60 2.34
N VAL A 221 14.12 2.97 2.72
CA VAL A 221 12.76 3.52 2.67
C VAL A 221 12.21 3.55 4.09
N LEU A 222 11.56 4.66 4.46
CA LEU A 222 10.76 4.75 5.67
C LEU A 222 9.30 5.02 5.27
N VAL A 223 8.38 4.21 5.81
CA VAL A 223 6.93 4.35 5.61
C VAL A 223 6.25 4.48 6.97
N ASP A 224 5.42 5.50 7.15
CA ASP A 224 4.63 5.71 8.37
C ASP A 224 3.22 6.23 8.06
N ALA A 225 2.22 5.38 8.32
CA ALA A 225 0.80 5.70 8.16
C ALA A 225 0.14 6.20 9.47
N ALA A 226 0.88 6.32 10.57
CA ALA A 226 0.33 6.70 11.86
C ALA A 226 -0.01 8.21 11.97
N GLY A 227 -0.69 8.59 13.05
CA GLY A 227 -1.01 10.00 13.34
C GLY A 227 0.25 10.88 13.47
N ARG A 228 1.33 10.35 14.07
CA ARG A 228 2.59 11.07 14.35
C ARG A 228 3.54 11.20 13.15
N ARG A 229 3.12 10.79 11.94
CA ARG A 229 3.94 10.81 10.71
C ARG A 229 4.56 12.17 10.38
N GLU A 230 3.87 13.28 10.68
CA GLU A 230 4.39 14.64 10.47
C GLU A 230 5.46 15.07 11.49
N VAL A 231 5.37 14.55 12.72
CA VAL A 231 6.41 14.72 13.74
C VAL A 231 7.68 13.98 13.31
N LEU A 232 7.52 12.77 12.74
CA LEU A 232 8.62 12.03 12.15
C LEU A 232 9.21 12.75 10.92
N ARG A 233 8.37 13.32 10.04
CA ARG A 233 8.81 14.14 8.89
C ARG A 233 9.77 15.25 9.33
N SER A 234 9.28 16.13 10.21
CA SER A 234 10.05 17.26 10.76
C SER A 234 11.32 16.81 11.49
N TRP A 235 11.26 15.68 12.21
CA TRP A 235 12.42 15.15 12.92
C TRP A 235 13.50 14.63 11.96
N MET A 236 13.11 13.91 10.90
CA MET A 236 14.06 13.46 9.87
C MET A 236 14.77 14.64 9.20
N ASP A 237 14.03 15.71 8.90
CA ASP A 237 14.59 16.92 8.28
C ASP A 237 15.58 17.63 9.24
N VAL A 238 15.28 17.70 10.54
CA VAL A 238 16.21 18.20 11.58
C VAL A 238 17.48 17.35 11.68
N ILE A 239 17.37 16.02 11.68
CA ILE A 239 18.54 15.13 11.73
C ILE A 239 19.36 15.21 10.45
N ALA A 240 18.74 15.35 9.29
CA ALA A 240 19.44 15.53 8.01
C ALA A 240 20.22 16.86 7.96
N GLY A 241 19.66 17.92 8.55
CA GLY A 241 20.28 19.23 8.69
C GLY A 241 21.26 19.38 9.87
N MET A 242 21.59 18.31 10.61
CA MET A 242 22.51 18.42 11.76
C MET A 242 23.95 18.76 11.34
N GLU A 243 24.53 19.75 12.02
CA GLU A 243 25.93 20.14 11.89
C GLU A 243 26.69 20.00 13.22
N ALA A 244 27.97 19.66 13.13
CA ALA A 244 28.91 19.68 14.25
C ALA A 244 30.12 20.54 13.88
N GLY A 245 30.29 21.69 14.55
CA GLY A 245 31.36 22.64 14.24
C GLY A 245 31.26 23.27 12.84
N GLY A 246 30.05 23.44 12.31
CA GLY A 246 29.80 23.95 10.95
C GLY A 246 30.03 22.91 9.84
N ILE A 247 30.11 21.62 10.18
CA ILE A 247 30.25 20.52 9.22
C ILE A 247 29.01 19.61 9.33
N PRO A 248 28.29 19.33 8.23
CA PRO A 248 27.15 18.41 8.24
C PRO A 248 27.53 17.01 8.71
N VAL A 249 26.85 16.53 9.76
CA VAL A 249 27.11 15.24 10.41
C VAL A 249 26.92 14.08 9.43
N PHE A 250 25.83 14.15 8.65
CA PHE A 250 25.45 13.16 7.64
C PHE A 250 25.73 13.65 6.21
N SER A 251 26.86 14.35 6.01
CA SER A 251 27.32 14.75 4.68
C SER A 251 27.34 13.56 3.70
N GLY A 252 26.73 13.74 2.53
CA GLY A 252 26.54 12.68 1.53
C GLY A 252 25.28 11.82 1.70
N VAL A 253 24.37 12.18 2.62
CA VAL A 253 23.00 11.61 2.68
C VAL A 253 22.01 12.54 1.96
N THR A 254 21.15 11.95 1.14
CA THR A 254 19.95 12.60 0.60
C THR A 254 18.73 11.99 1.27
N VAL A 255 17.79 12.83 1.71
CA VAL A 255 16.47 12.46 2.20
C VAL A 255 15.44 13.13 1.29
N GLU A 256 14.59 12.36 0.61
CA GLU A 256 13.59 12.88 -0.34
C GLU A 256 12.19 12.27 -0.14
N GLU A 257 11.14 13.02 -0.52
CA GLU A 257 9.78 12.51 -0.68
C GLU A 257 9.79 11.40 -1.75
N ALA A 258 9.17 10.26 -1.46
CA ALA A 258 9.26 9.08 -2.31
C ALA A 258 7.97 8.76 -3.10
N ASP A 259 6.86 9.47 -2.85
CA ASP A 259 5.60 9.36 -3.58
C ASP A 259 5.73 9.39 -5.12
N PRO A 260 6.65 10.18 -5.74
CA PRO A 260 6.84 10.15 -7.19
C PRO A 260 7.55 8.89 -7.71
N LEU A 261 8.15 8.07 -6.84
CA LEU A 261 9.01 6.95 -7.24
C LEU A 261 8.21 5.66 -7.47
N LEU A 262 7.43 5.26 -6.48
CA LEU A 262 6.63 4.03 -6.44
C LEU A 262 5.35 4.31 -5.62
N VAL A 263 4.24 3.68 -5.98
CA VAL A 263 2.98 3.74 -5.22
C VAL A 263 3.00 2.62 -4.17
N PRO A 264 2.95 2.93 -2.86
CA PRO A 264 2.90 1.94 -1.79
C PRO A 264 1.48 1.39 -1.59
N LEU A 265 1.29 0.09 -1.85
CA LEU A 265 0.04 -0.63 -1.62
C LEU A 265 0.21 -1.69 -0.53
N LEU A 266 -0.59 -1.64 0.52
CA LEU A 266 -0.60 -2.68 1.56
C LEU A 266 -1.68 -3.72 1.27
N LEU A 267 -1.26 -4.98 1.13
CA LEU A 267 -2.12 -6.15 1.02
C LEU A 267 -2.03 -6.98 2.31
N CYS A 268 -3.12 -7.17 3.03
CA CYS A 268 -3.13 -8.00 4.24
C CYS A 268 -4.40 -8.84 4.42
N GLY A 269 -4.32 -9.92 5.20
CA GLY A 269 -5.46 -10.81 5.48
C GLY A 269 -5.17 -12.28 5.21
N ALA A 270 -6.11 -13.15 5.56
CA ALA A 270 -5.94 -14.61 5.51
C ALA A 270 -5.66 -15.17 4.10
N ARG A 271 -6.02 -14.44 3.04
CA ARG A 271 -5.79 -14.81 1.63
C ARG A 271 -4.80 -13.89 0.91
N ALA A 272 -4.10 -13.00 1.63
CA ALA A 272 -3.11 -12.11 1.02
C ALA A 272 -1.93 -12.88 0.39
N ARG A 273 -1.45 -13.96 1.03
CA ARG A 273 -0.42 -14.82 0.43
C ARG A 273 -0.90 -15.51 -0.85
N GLU A 274 -2.13 -16.02 -0.86
CA GLU A 274 -2.74 -16.68 -2.03
C GLU A 274 -2.77 -15.72 -3.23
N LEU A 275 -3.28 -14.50 -3.03
CA LEU A 275 -3.31 -13.46 -4.05
C LEU A 275 -1.92 -13.16 -4.62
N ILE A 276 -0.91 -12.94 -3.77
CA ILE A 276 0.45 -12.65 -4.26
C ILE A 276 1.03 -13.87 -5.01
N SER A 277 0.79 -15.10 -4.52
CA SER A 277 1.29 -16.33 -5.14
C SER A 277 0.75 -16.55 -6.56
N ASP A 278 -0.49 -16.17 -6.85
CA ASP A 278 -1.07 -16.30 -8.21
C ASP A 278 -0.31 -15.47 -9.26
N TYR A 279 0.28 -14.32 -8.88
CA TYR A 279 1.13 -13.51 -9.76
C TYR A 279 2.60 -13.95 -9.80
N SER A 280 3.04 -14.73 -8.82
CA SER A 280 4.45 -14.99 -8.54
C SER A 280 4.81 -16.48 -8.57
N ALA A 281 4.04 -17.29 -9.30
CA ALA A 281 4.16 -18.76 -9.34
C ALA A 281 5.60 -19.31 -9.50
N ASP A 282 6.47 -18.61 -10.24
CA ASP A 282 7.88 -19.00 -10.47
C ASP A 282 8.91 -18.26 -9.60
N GLN A 283 8.48 -17.35 -8.69
CA GLN A 283 9.33 -16.49 -7.87
C GLN A 283 9.07 -16.73 -6.37
N PRO A 284 10.09 -17.02 -5.54
CA PRO A 284 9.89 -17.24 -4.12
C PRO A 284 9.45 -15.94 -3.41
N LEU A 285 8.42 -16.04 -2.57
CA LEU A 285 8.00 -14.94 -1.72
C LEU A 285 9.05 -14.65 -0.63
N PRO A 286 9.28 -13.37 -0.26
CA PRO A 286 10.14 -13.03 0.86
C PRO A 286 9.60 -13.61 2.17
N SER A 287 10.51 -14.08 3.03
CA SER A 287 10.22 -14.40 4.43
C SER A 287 9.74 -13.17 5.21
N PRO A 288 9.03 -13.35 6.35
CA PRO A 288 8.71 -12.23 7.24
C PRO A 288 9.95 -11.38 7.56
N GLY A 289 9.78 -10.06 7.59
CA GLY A 289 10.86 -9.09 7.82
C GLY A 289 11.85 -8.98 6.66
N SER A 290 11.52 -9.53 5.49
CA SER A 290 12.38 -9.55 4.30
C SER A 290 11.74 -8.84 3.11
N VAL A 291 12.58 -8.42 2.16
CA VAL A 291 12.19 -7.65 0.98
C VAL A 291 12.78 -8.29 -0.27
N ALA A 292 11.96 -8.45 -1.31
CA ALA A 292 12.36 -9.03 -2.59
C ALA A 292 11.88 -8.17 -3.77
N ALA A 293 12.56 -8.28 -4.90
CA ALA A 293 12.05 -7.80 -6.18
C ALA A 293 11.18 -8.91 -6.79
N ILE A 294 9.93 -8.59 -7.14
CA ILE A 294 8.98 -9.55 -7.73
C ILE A 294 8.31 -8.91 -8.94
N ALA A 295 8.17 -9.69 -10.02
CA ALA A 295 7.38 -9.31 -11.18
C ALA A 295 5.91 -9.76 -11.02
N PHE A 296 4.97 -8.82 -11.04
CA PHE A 296 3.51 -9.07 -11.09
C PHE A 296 3.02 -8.88 -12.53
N ASP A 297 2.62 -9.94 -13.24
CA ASP A 297 2.29 -9.90 -14.67
C ASP A 297 3.37 -9.17 -15.52
N GLY A 298 4.64 -9.43 -15.20
CA GLY A 298 5.80 -8.78 -15.83
C GLY A 298 6.04 -7.31 -15.42
N VAL A 299 5.26 -6.75 -14.50
CA VAL A 299 5.56 -5.45 -13.85
C VAL A 299 6.58 -5.68 -12.75
N PRO A 300 7.80 -5.13 -12.83
CA PRO A 300 8.73 -5.21 -11.72
C PRO A 300 8.24 -4.32 -10.56
N CYS A 301 8.12 -4.92 -9.39
CA CYS A 301 7.74 -4.30 -8.13
C CYS A 301 8.75 -4.67 -7.03
N VAL A 302 8.68 -3.97 -5.90
CA VAL A 302 9.35 -4.40 -4.66
C VAL A 302 8.29 -4.87 -3.67
N LEU A 303 8.49 -6.05 -3.08
CA LEU A 303 7.59 -6.66 -2.11
C LEU A 303 8.31 -6.78 -0.76
N ALA A 304 7.77 -6.15 0.28
CA ALA A 304 8.19 -6.35 1.66
C ALA A 304 7.15 -7.18 2.42
N HIS A 305 7.56 -8.22 3.13
CA HIS A 305 6.67 -9.04 3.96
C HIS A 305 6.80 -8.61 5.42
N LEU A 306 5.71 -8.12 5.99
CA LEU A 306 5.68 -7.47 7.31
C LEU A 306 5.54 -8.51 8.42
N ASP A 307 6.48 -8.50 9.36
CA ASP A 307 6.56 -9.42 10.51
C ASP A 307 5.97 -8.76 11.76
N LEU A 308 4.64 -8.53 11.77
CA LEU A 308 3.98 -7.85 12.89
C LEU A 308 2.48 -8.11 13.01
N LEU A 309 1.74 -8.11 11.89
CA LEU A 309 0.30 -8.31 11.91
C LEU A 309 -0.02 -9.82 12.06
N PRO A 310 -1.13 -10.19 12.73
CA PRO A 310 -1.50 -11.59 12.97
C PRO A 310 -1.98 -12.34 11.70
N CYS A 311 -1.89 -11.70 10.53
CA CYS A 311 -2.21 -12.25 9.22
C CYS A 311 -1.13 -11.82 8.23
N ASP A 312 -0.96 -12.59 7.16
CA ASP A 312 0.00 -12.28 6.10
C ASP A 312 -0.22 -10.86 5.60
N SER A 313 0.87 -10.10 5.54
CA SER A 313 0.84 -8.66 5.27
C SER A 313 2.03 -8.28 4.40
N PHE A 314 1.75 -7.72 3.23
CA PHE A 314 2.73 -7.40 2.21
C PHE A 314 2.60 -5.94 1.78
N LEU A 315 3.70 -5.21 1.80
CA LEU A 315 3.78 -3.88 1.21
C LEU A 315 4.37 -4.01 -0.20
N VAL A 316 3.54 -3.73 -1.20
CA VAL A 316 3.90 -3.74 -2.63
C VAL A 316 4.21 -2.32 -3.08
N PHE A 317 5.42 -2.07 -3.54
CA PHE A 317 5.80 -0.81 -4.18
C PHE A 317 5.68 -0.97 -5.70
N VAL A 318 4.72 -0.26 -6.29
CA VAL A 318 4.34 -0.39 -7.71
C VAL A 318 4.77 0.83 -8.52
N PRO A 319 5.39 0.71 -9.71
CA PRO A 319 5.69 1.87 -10.53
C PRO A 319 4.43 2.67 -10.89
N PRO A 320 4.42 4.02 -10.79
CA PRO A 320 3.22 4.84 -11.00
C PRO A 320 2.44 4.52 -12.28
N THR A 321 3.15 4.27 -13.39
CA THR A 321 2.58 3.93 -14.71
C THR A 321 1.78 2.61 -14.73
N PHE A 322 1.99 1.70 -13.77
CA PHE A 322 1.31 0.40 -13.68
C PHE A 322 0.39 0.27 -12.46
N SER A 323 0.40 1.25 -11.55
CA SER A 323 -0.38 1.25 -10.30
C SER A 323 -1.87 0.98 -10.54
N ALA A 324 -2.54 1.78 -11.37
CA ALA A 324 -3.95 1.60 -11.73
C ALA A 324 -4.27 0.20 -12.27
N ARG A 325 -3.38 -0.37 -13.08
CA ARG A 325 -3.56 -1.72 -13.64
C ARG A 325 -3.46 -2.80 -12.56
N LEU A 326 -2.44 -2.75 -11.71
CA LEU A 326 -2.25 -3.75 -10.65
C LEU A 326 -3.30 -3.60 -9.53
N PHE A 327 -3.67 -2.37 -9.16
CA PHE A 327 -4.75 -2.09 -8.22
C PHE A 327 -6.07 -2.74 -8.67
N ARG A 328 -6.51 -2.49 -9.92
CA ARG A 328 -7.67 -3.16 -10.53
C ARG A 328 -7.53 -4.68 -10.58
N SER A 329 -6.32 -5.19 -10.86
CA SER A 329 -6.04 -6.62 -10.95
C SER A 329 -6.20 -7.30 -9.58
N PHE A 330 -5.62 -6.73 -8.52
CA PHE A 330 -5.76 -7.20 -7.13
C PHE A 330 -7.22 -7.18 -6.66
N LEU A 331 -7.99 -6.15 -7.06
CA LEU A 331 -9.44 -6.05 -6.78
C LEU A 331 -10.32 -6.97 -7.64
N SER A 332 -9.80 -7.61 -8.69
CA SER A 332 -10.58 -8.55 -9.51
C SER A 332 -10.83 -9.90 -8.84
N PHE A 333 -10.07 -10.21 -7.79
CA PHE A 333 -10.31 -11.36 -6.93
C PHE A 333 -11.53 -11.09 -6.05
N GLY A 334 -12.58 -11.90 -6.18
CA GLY A 334 -13.84 -11.77 -5.41
C GLY A 334 -13.74 -12.00 -3.89
N TYR A 335 -12.53 -12.02 -3.35
CA TYR A 335 -12.22 -12.05 -1.91
C TYR A 335 -11.29 -10.91 -1.48
N THR A 336 -10.94 -9.98 -2.39
CA THR A 336 -10.18 -8.78 -2.08
C THR A 336 -11.14 -7.61 -1.90
N SER A 337 -10.98 -6.84 -0.82
CA SER A 337 -11.75 -5.62 -0.58
C SER A 337 -10.82 -4.41 -0.51
N PRO A 338 -11.12 -3.30 -1.21
CA PRO A 338 -10.44 -2.04 -0.99
C PRO A 338 -10.87 -1.50 0.38
N GLN A 339 -9.94 -0.93 1.14
CA GLN A 339 -10.21 -0.30 2.44
C GLN A 339 -9.39 1.00 2.57
N GLY A 340 -9.93 1.98 3.29
CA GLY A 340 -9.33 3.29 3.50
C GLY A 340 -8.56 3.43 4.82
N HIS A 341 -7.98 4.62 5.04
CA HIS A 341 -7.12 4.93 6.17
C HIS A 341 -7.87 4.90 7.52
N ALA A 342 -9.20 5.03 7.55
CA ALA A 342 -9.99 4.81 8.76
C ALA A 342 -9.92 3.35 9.23
N SER A 343 -10.09 2.41 8.29
CA SER A 343 -9.93 0.97 8.53
C SER A 343 -8.47 0.60 8.82
N LEU A 344 -7.51 1.20 8.12
CA LEU A 344 -6.08 1.02 8.42
C LEU A 344 -5.72 1.46 9.84
N SER A 345 -6.32 2.54 10.33
CA SER A 345 -6.13 3.02 11.70
C SER A 345 -6.68 2.02 12.74
N GLN A 346 -7.76 1.28 12.42
CA GLN A 346 -8.27 0.17 13.23
C GLN A 346 -7.42 -1.10 13.15
N ALA A 347 -6.66 -1.30 12.06
CA ALA A 347 -5.66 -2.35 11.98
C ALA A 347 -4.42 -1.99 12.81
N ILE A 348 -3.96 -0.73 12.73
CA ILE A 348 -2.85 -0.20 13.52
C ILE A 348 -3.20 -0.19 15.02
N SER A 349 -4.44 0.08 15.42
CA SER A 349 -4.86 0.09 16.84
C SER A 349 -4.72 -1.27 17.55
N LYS A 350 -4.55 -2.36 16.80
CA LYS A 350 -4.32 -3.71 17.32
C LYS A 350 -2.84 -4.01 17.58
N LEU A 351 -1.93 -3.09 17.24
CA LEU A 351 -0.49 -3.24 17.50
C LEU A 351 -0.15 -2.94 18.97
N PRO A 352 0.85 -3.62 19.58
CA PRO A 352 1.16 -3.47 21.00
C PRO A 352 1.48 -2.04 21.46
N TRP A 353 1.91 -1.18 20.53
CA TRP A 353 2.34 0.20 20.75
C TRP A 353 1.36 1.25 20.23
N ALA A 354 0.18 0.86 19.75
CA ALA A 354 -0.71 1.77 19.03
C ALA A 354 -1.19 2.97 19.85
N ASP A 355 -1.46 2.76 21.14
CA ASP A 355 -1.84 3.79 22.12
C ASP A 355 -0.79 4.90 22.28
N LEU A 356 0.45 4.67 21.82
CA LEU A 356 1.52 5.67 21.80
C LEU A 356 1.50 6.52 20.52
N LEU A 357 0.96 5.98 19.43
CA LEU A 357 0.95 6.62 18.09
C LEU A 357 -0.28 7.49 17.84
N VAL A 358 -1.33 7.37 18.64
CA VAL A 358 -2.54 8.20 18.60
C VAL A 358 -2.45 9.47 19.46
N ARG A 359 -1.40 9.60 20.29
CA ARG A 359 -1.22 10.76 21.18
C ARG A 359 -0.57 11.91 20.43
N GLU A 360 -1.06 13.12 20.70
CA GLU A 360 -0.50 14.37 20.15
C GLU A 360 0.62 14.96 21.02
N ASP A 361 0.75 14.51 22.27
CA ASP A 361 1.68 15.05 23.26
C ASP A 361 3.08 14.42 23.24
N ARG A 362 3.90 14.73 24.26
CA ARG A 362 5.24 14.15 24.43
C ARG A 362 5.15 12.77 25.06
N VAL A 363 5.20 11.76 24.20
CA VAL A 363 5.12 10.37 24.57
C VAL A 363 6.43 9.88 25.20
N ARG A 364 6.35 9.37 26.44
CA ARG A 364 7.44 8.64 27.10
C ARG A 364 7.12 7.16 27.13
N VAL A 365 8.15 6.34 26.89
CA VAL A 365 8.10 4.88 26.96
C VAL A 365 9.45 4.41 27.48
N ASP A 366 9.45 3.42 28.37
CA ASP A 366 10.68 2.89 28.96
C ASP A 366 11.39 1.89 28.02
N ALA A 367 12.67 1.67 28.29
CA ALA A 367 13.50 0.76 27.47
C ALA A 367 13.01 -0.69 27.49
N ARG A 368 12.44 -1.18 28.61
CA ARG A 368 12.00 -2.57 28.75
C ARG A 368 10.74 -2.82 27.91
N THR A 369 9.83 -1.86 27.85
CA THR A 369 8.64 -1.90 27.00
C THR A 369 9.00 -1.88 25.52
N LEU A 370 9.90 -0.99 25.07
CA LEU A 370 10.37 -1.01 23.68
C LEU A 370 11.09 -2.32 23.31
N ALA A 371 11.89 -2.87 24.24
CA ALA A 371 12.58 -4.15 24.03
C ALA A 371 11.62 -5.35 23.98
N SER A 372 10.55 -5.36 24.78
CA SER A 372 9.56 -6.45 24.76
C SER A 372 8.76 -6.51 23.44
N TRP A 373 8.69 -5.39 22.72
CA TRP A 373 8.13 -5.29 21.38
C TRP A 373 9.15 -5.49 20.24
N GLY A 374 10.42 -5.76 20.55
CA GLY A 374 11.49 -5.90 19.54
C GLY A 374 11.92 -4.59 18.86
N LEU A 375 11.46 -3.44 19.35
CA LEU A 375 11.74 -2.12 18.78
C LEU A 375 13.05 -1.49 19.25
N LEU A 376 13.80 -2.17 20.13
CA LEU A 376 15.00 -1.66 20.79
C LEU A 376 16.18 -2.62 20.63
N ARG A 377 17.29 -2.15 20.07
CA ARG A 377 18.58 -2.87 20.04
C ARG A 377 19.43 -2.58 21.29
N PRO A 378 20.25 -3.53 21.77
CA PRO A 378 20.99 -3.38 23.02
C PRO A 378 22.14 -2.37 22.98
N GLU A 379 22.66 -2.02 21.80
CA GLU A 379 23.87 -1.20 21.63
C GLU A 379 23.73 0.25 22.12
N ALA A 380 22.48 0.77 22.22
CA ALA A 380 22.18 2.11 22.74
C ALA A 380 22.97 3.26 22.07
N ASP A 381 23.28 3.10 20.78
CA ASP A 381 24.07 4.00 19.92
C ASP A 381 23.21 4.87 18.97
N PHE A 382 21.89 4.88 19.17
CA PHE A 382 20.92 5.72 18.46
C PHE A 382 20.57 6.99 19.26
N ILE A 383 19.99 7.97 18.57
CA ILE A 383 19.51 9.22 19.16
C ILE A 383 18.37 8.91 20.15
N GLY A 384 18.41 9.53 21.34
CA GLY A 384 17.44 9.27 22.42
C GLY A 384 17.80 8.11 23.36
N ALA A 385 18.77 7.27 23.02
CA ALA A 385 19.18 6.12 23.84
C ALA A 385 19.65 6.47 25.27
N ARG A 386 20.10 7.72 25.50
CA ARG A 386 20.45 8.22 26.83
C ARG A 386 19.22 8.55 27.67
N GLY A 387 18.23 9.25 27.11
CA GLY A 387 17.00 9.62 27.83
C GLY A 387 16.14 8.42 28.26
N LEU A 388 16.23 7.30 27.54
CA LEU A 388 15.61 6.04 27.97
C LEU A 388 16.15 5.49 29.30
N LYS A 389 17.37 5.89 29.73
CA LYS A 389 18.00 5.39 30.97
C LYS A 389 17.48 6.06 32.24
N ASP A 390 16.86 7.23 32.07
CA ASP A 390 16.29 8.05 33.14
C ASP A 390 14.82 7.68 33.43
N ILE A 391 14.24 6.79 32.61
CA ILE A 391 12.93 6.18 32.81
C ILE A 391 13.15 4.75 33.34
N ARG A 392 13.10 4.59 34.66
CA ARG A 392 13.24 3.29 35.37
C ARG A 392 11.99 2.94 36.15
#